data_AF-A0A7I9VT91-F1
#
_entry.id   AF-A0A7I9VT91-F1
#
_cell.length_a   1.000
_cell.length_b   1.000
_cell.length_c   1.000
_cell.angle_alpha   90.00
_cell.angle_beta   90.00
_cell.angle_gamma   90.00
#
_symmetry.space_group_name_H-M   'P 1'
#
loop_
_entity.id
_entity.type
_entity.pdbx_description
1 polymer ?
#
loop_
_entity_poly.entity_id
_entity_poly.type
_entity_poly.pdbx_seq_one_letter_code
_entity_poly.pdbx_strand_id
1 'polypeptide(L)'
;MLAYYHMWHPGKPAPEQCEGCTWVTTQVDELCYLHSRDITYAVFCQGPFPESARYREFMGWTVPWYSALPSLEMLLVGRTVGMMHIVCYLRDGDRVFETYWTTLRGVEAMDYSYALMDMTVYGRQEPWEDSPAGWPQQWVMDDSHNTRIDGRPIPQLSRLAAGRSDDLTG
;
A
#
# COMPACT_ATOMS: atom_id res chain seq x y z
N MET A 1 2.57 -3.72 7.37
CA MET A 1 2.38 -2.38 6.75
C MET A 1 3.32 -2.22 5.57
N LEU A 2 2.81 -1.74 4.45
CA LEU A 2 3.56 -1.27 3.28
C LEU A 2 3.62 0.25 3.32
N ALA A 3 4.81 0.83 3.24
CA ALA A 3 5.00 2.28 3.11
C ALA A 3 5.68 2.60 1.79
N TYR A 4 5.02 3.40 0.95
CA TYR A 4 5.62 3.92 -0.27
C TYR A 4 6.20 5.32 -0.01
N TYR A 5 7.52 5.46 -0.14
CA TYR A 5 8.23 6.72 0.02
C TYR A 5 8.21 7.50 -1.29
N HIS A 6 7.27 8.42 -1.42
CA HIS A 6 7.07 9.23 -2.61
C HIS A 6 8.13 10.34 -2.69
N MET A 7 8.97 10.29 -3.74
CA MET A 7 9.98 11.32 -4.03
C MET A 7 9.30 12.66 -4.25
N TRP A 8 9.87 13.72 -3.70
CA TRP A 8 9.29 15.06 -3.79
C TRP A 8 10.31 16.09 -4.27
N HIS A 9 9.84 17.06 -5.05
CA HIS A 9 10.62 18.22 -5.47
C HIS A 9 10.02 19.48 -4.81
N PRO A 10 10.57 19.95 -3.67
CA PRO A 10 9.99 21.08 -2.92
C PRO A 10 9.88 22.36 -3.76
N GLY A 11 8.73 23.03 -3.66
CA GLY A 11 8.46 24.30 -4.35
C GLY A 11 8.22 24.17 -5.85
N LYS A 12 8.15 22.94 -6.39
CA LYS A 12 7.90 22.69 -7.81
C LYS A 12 6.41 22.51 -8.10
N PRO A 13 5.89 23.03 -9.23
CA PRO A 13 4.50 22.82 -9.63
C PRO A 13 4.25 21.35 -9.98
N ALA A 14 2.98 20.95 -10.05
CA ALA A 14 2.55 19.57 -10.34
C ALA A 14 3.25 18.90 -11.56
N PRO A 15 3.46 19.58 -12.72
CA PRO A 15 4.14 18.98 -13.87
C PRO A 15 5.64 18.73 -13.67
N GLU A 16 6.25 19.33 -12.65
CA GLU A 16 7.67 19.17 -12.31
C GLU A 16 7.88 18.23 -11.11
N GLN A 17 6.82 17.59 -10.60
CA GLN A 17 6.93 16.56 -9.57
C GLN A 17 7.36 15.21 -10.18
N CYS A 18 7.83 14.28 -9.34
CA CYS A 18 8.44 13.03 -9.80
C CYS A 18 7.44 12.16 -10.61
N GLU A 19 7.63 12.09 -11.92
CA GLU A 19 6.76 11.36 -12.85
C GLU A 19 6.59 9.88 -12.46
N GLY A 20 7.68 9.20 -12.12
CA GLY A 20 7.66 7.80 -11.70
C GLY A 20 6.87 7.60 -10.40
N CYS A 21 7.01 8.50 -9.43
CA CYS A 21 6.24 8.41 -8.19
C CYS A 21 4.75 8.67 -8.40
N THR A 22 4.41 9.60 -9.29
CA THR A 22 3.03 9.88 -9.69
C THR A 22 2.40 8.69 -10.40
N TRP A 23 3.13 8.07 -11.33
CA TRP A 23 2.68 6.85 -12.02
C TRP A 23 2.42 5.71 -11.03
N VAL A 24 3.38 5.39 -10.16
CA VAL A 24 3.29 4.28 -9.21
C VAL A 24 2.21 4.49 -8.15
N THR A 25 2.10 5.70 -7.58
CA THR A 25 1.08 6.01 -6.58
C THR A 25 -0.33 5.85 -7.13
N THR A 26 -0.52 6.16 -8.42
CA THR A 26 -1.82 6.05 -9.10
C THR A 26 -2.31 4.61 -9.24
N GLN A 27 -1.44 3.61 -9.15
CA GLN A 27 -1.83 2.20 -9.29
C GLN A 27 -2.54 1.65 -8.05
N VAL A 28 -2.33 2.24 -6.87
CA VAL A 28 -2.90 1.76 -5.61
C VAL A 28 -4.07 2.64 -5.20
N ASP A 29 -5.28 2.22 -5.59
CA ASP A 29 -6.54 2.88 -5.17
C ASP A 29 -7.43 1.96 -4.31
N GLU A 30 -7.39 0.65 -4.56
CA GLU A 30 -8.20 -0.32 -3.81
C GLU A 30 -7.37 -1.06 -2.74
N LEU A 31 -7.68 -0.80 -1.47
CA LEU A 31 -6.99 -1.40 -0.33
C LEU A 31 -7.66 -2.64 0.23
N CYS A 32 -8.89 -2.97 -0.21
CA CYS A 32 -9.68 -4.04 0.41
C CYS A 32 -8.96 -5.40 0.42
N TYR A 33 -8.21 -5.71 -0.65
CA TYR A 33 -7.46 -6.96 -0.75
C TYR A 33 -6.28 -6.98 0.22
N LEU A 34 -5.53 -5.88 0.35
CA LEU A 34 -4.46 -5.76 1.35
C LEU A 34 -5.03 -5.89 2.77
N HIS A 35 -6.09 -5.15 3.08
CA HIS A 35 -6.73 -5.21 4.41
C HIS A 35 -7.28 -6.59 4.74
N SER A 36 -7.78 -7.34 3.75
CA SER A 36 -8.24 -8.72 3.98
C SER A 36 -7.12 -9.65 4.46
N ARG A 37 -5.85 -9.33 4.19
CA ARG A 37 -4.66 -10.06 4.66
C ARG A 37 -3.97 -9.34 5.83
N ASP A 38 -4.68 -8.46 6.54
CA ASP A 38 -4.12 -7.66 7.64
C ASP A 38 -2.90 -6.80 7.20
N ILE A 39 -2.89 -6.37 5.94
CA ILE A 39 -1.85 -5.51 5.38
C ILE A 39 -2.41 -4.10 5.24
N THR A 40 -1.81 -3.15 5.96
CA THR A 40 -2.06 -1.72 5.78
C THR A 40 -1.09 -1.11 4.78
N TYR A 41 -1.53 -0.06 4.08
CA TYR A 41 -0.73 0.69 3.11
C TYR A 41 -0.80 2.20 3.39
N ALA A 42 0.32 2.91 3.22
CA ALA A 42 0.36 4.36 3.25
C ALA A 42 1.43 4.93 2.32
N VAL A 43 1.20 6.18 1.86
CA VAL A 43 2.20 6.97 1.13
C VAL A 43 2.87 7.94 2.09
N PHE A 44 4.20 7.87 2.13
CA PHE A 44 5.09 8.73 2.90
C PHE A 44 5.80 9.68 1.95
N CYS A 45 5.23 10.87 1.73
CA CYS A 45 5.87 11.89 0.93
C CYS A 45 7.13 12.42 1.61
N GLN A 46 8.23 12.50 0.87
CA GLN A 46 9.50 13.02 1.37
C GLN A 46 9.54 14.55 1.45
N GLY A 47 8.45 15.23 1.04
CA GLY A 47 8.31 16.68 1.06
C GLY A 47 7.41 17.23 2.17
N PRO A 48 7.27 18.57 2.26
CA PRO A 48 6.40 19.22 3.23
C PRO A 48 4.93 18.80 3.09
N PHE A 49 4.25 18.57 4.23
CA PHE A 49 2.85 18.14 4.22
C PHE A 49 1.90 19.11 3.49
N PRO A 50 1.91 20.45 3.72
CA PRO A 50 0.94 21.33 3.08
C PRO A 50 1.03 21.35 1.55
N GLU A 51 2.23 21.23 0.99
CA GLU A 51 2.44 21.22 -0.45
C GLU A 51 2.04 19.87 -1.07
N SER A 52 2.53 18.78 -0.48
CA SER A 52 2.26 17.42 -0.96
C SER A 52 0.80 17.00 -0.79
N ALA A 53 0.12 17.45 0.27
CA ALA A 53 -1.30 17.19 0.47
C ALA A 53 -2.17 17.82 -0.63
N ARG A 54 -1.84 19.03 -1.08
CA ARG A 54 -2.51 19.67 -2.24
C ARG A 54 -2.29 18.88 -3.53
N TYR A 55 -1.12 18.26 -3.69
CA TYR A 55 -0.86 17.40 -4.85
C TYR A 55 -1.66 16.09 -4.81
N ARG A 56 -1.74 15.45 -3.64
CA ARG A 56 -2.63 14.30 -3.40
C ARG A 56 -4.09 14.65 -3.73
N GLU A 57 -4.57 15.80 -3.27
CA GLU A 57 -5.92 16.30 -3.57
C GLU A 57 -6.11 16.56 -5.07
N PHE A 58 -5.15 17.23 -5.71
CA PHE A 58 -5.15 17.46 -7.16
C PHE A 58 -5.25 16.15 -7.96
N MET A 59 -4.56 15.10 -7.52
CA MET A 59 -4.60 13.78 -8.16
C MET A 59 -5.83 12.95 -7.78
N GLY A 60 -6.62 13.36 -6.78
CA GLY A 60 -7.78 12.62 -6.29
C GLY A 60 -7.45 11.34 -5.52
N TRP A 61 -6.20 11.17 -5.06
CA TRP A 61 -5.79 9.96 -4.34
C TRP A 61 -6.42 9.90 -2.94
N THR A 62 -7.06 8.77 -2.64
CA THR A 62 -7.79 8.58 -1.38
C THR A 62 -7.01 7.81 -0.32
N VAL A 63 -5.92 7.14 -0.71
CA VAL A 63 -5.04 6.39 0.21
C VAL A 63 -4.44 7.27 1.32
N PRO A 64 -4.06 6.68 2.47
CA PRO A 64 -3.40 7.42 3.55
C PRO A 64 -2.11 8.09 3.09
N TRP A 65 -1.95 9.37 3.43
CA TRP A 65 -0.84 10.21 2.98
C TRP A 65 -0.24 10.99 4.13
N TYR A 66 1.07 10.89 4.28
CA TYR A 66 1.83 11.53 5.35
C TYR A 66 3.06 12.22 4.80
N SER A 67 3.55 13.24 5.49
CA SER A 67 4.90 13.75 5.26
C SER A 67 5.87 12.99 6.16
N ALA A 68 6.86 12.34 5.56
CA ALA A 68 7.97 11.73 6.26
C ALA A 68 9.16 12.68 6.44
N LEU A 69 9.07 13.91 5.91
CA LEU A 69 10.17 14.89 5.89
C LEU A 69 10.93 15.03 7.22
N PRO A 70 10.27 15.14 8.39
CA PRO A 70 10.99 15.28 9.67
C PRO A 70 11.73 14.01 10.12
N SER A 71 11.44 12.87 9.51
CA SER A 71 11.90 11.55 9.96
C SER A 71 12.70 10.80 8.88
N LEU A 72 13.04 11.43 7.75
CA LEU A 72 13.70 10.75 6.62
C LEU A 72 15.03 10.10 7.02
N GLU A 73 15.84 10.77 7.84
CA GLU A 73 17.12 10.21 8.28
C GLU A 73 16.96 8.90 9.06
N MET A 74 15.90 8.80 9.89
CA MET A 74 15.60 7.60 10.67
C MET A 74 14.91 6.52 9.81
N LEU A 75 13.98 6.94 8.96
CA LEU A 75 13.16 6.03 8.15
C LEU A 75 13.91 5.49 6.93
N LEU A 76 14.95 6.17 6.45
CA LEU A 76 15.73 5.80 5.26
C LEU A 76 17.22 5.59 5.58
N VAL A 77 17.54 5.09 6.79
CA VAL A 77 18.92 4.72 7.16
C VAL A 77 19.52 3.78 6.11
N GLY A 78 20.70 4.13 5.59
CA GLY A 78 21.40 3.35 4.56
C GLY A 78 20.77 3.43 3.16
N ARG A 79 19.77 4.30 2.96
CA ARG A 79 19.08 4.51 1.68
C ARG A 79 19.24 5.95 1.19
N THR A 80 18.99 6.15 -0.10
CA THR A 80 19.04 7.48 -0.72
C THR A 80 17.76 8.26 -0.42
N VAL A 81 17.87 9.33 0.36
CA VAL A 81 16.81 10.34 0.49
C VAL A 81 16.62 11.05 -0.84
N GLY A 82 15.38 11.31 -1.23
CA GLY A 82 15.04 11.81 -2.56
C GLY A 82 15.03 10.71 -3.63
N MET A 83 15.00 9.44 -3.24
CA MET A 83 14.71 8.30 -4.13
C MET A 83 13.40 7.64 -3.72
N MET A 84 12.63 7.08 -4.66
CA MET A 84 11.44 6.29 -4.30
C MET A 84 11.83 4.98 -3.61
N HIS A 85 11.07 4.59 -2.59
CA HIS A 85 11.23 3.28 -1.94
C HIS A 85 9.86 2.69 -1.65
N ILE A 86 9.75 1.38 -1.66
CA ILE A 86 8.68 0.68 -0.96
C ILE A 86 9.30 -0.13 0.16
N VAL A 87 8.75 -0.01 1.36
CA VAL A 87 9.28 -0.64 2.56
C VAL A 87 8.17 -1.42 3.27
N CYS A 88 8.48 -2.63 3.69
CA CYS A 88 7.61 -3.50 4.45
C CYS A 88 8.00 -3.48 5.92
N TYR A 89 7.02 -3.21 6.76
CA TYR A 89 7.15 -3.25 8.21
C TYR A 89 6.21 -4.31 8.80
N LEU A 90 6.74 -5.15 9.69
CA LEU A 90 5.96 -6.04 10.54
C LEU A 90 5.92 -5.44 11.96
N ARG A 91 4.72 -5.37 12.54
CA ARG A 91 4.55 -5.04 13.95
C ARG A 91 4.30 -6.32 14.73
N ASP A 92 5.07 -6.51 15.79
CA ASP A 92 4.88 -7.60 16.76
C ASP A 92 4.87 -6.97 18.16
N GLY A 93 3.67 -6.86 18.75
CA GLY A 93 3.44 -6.13 19.99
C GLY A 93 3.82 -4.64 19.89
N ASP A 94 4.80 -4.24 20.69
CA ASP A 94 5.37 -2.89 20.74
C ASP A 94 6.57 -2.70 19.79
N ARG A 95 7.03 -3.77 19.14
CA ARG A 95 8.18 -3.74 18.25
C ARG A 95 7.76 -3.60 16.80
N VAL A 96 8.57 -2.88 16.03
CA VAL A 96 8.43 -2.75 14.58
C VAL A 96 9.72 -3.24 13.94
N PHE A 97 9.58 -4.12 12.96
CA PHE A 97 10.66 -4.66 12.18
C PHE A 97 10.49 -4.20 10.75
N GLU A 98 11.56 -3.68 10.15
CA GLU A 98 11.65 -3.61 8.71
C GLU A 98 12.04 -4.98 8.17
N THR A 99 11.26 -5.52 7.24
CA THR A 99 11.39 -6.91 6.79
C THR A 99 11.82 -7.03 5.34
N TYR A 100 11.51 -6.01 4.54
CA TYR A 100 11.87 -5.94 3.12
C TYR A 100 11.82 -4.49 2.64
N TRP A 101 12.66 -4.14 1.67
CA TRP A 101 12.50 -2.91 0.90
C TRP A 101 13.08 -3.05 -0.50
N THR A 102 12.58 -2.23 -1.43
CA THR A 102 13.14 -2.09 -2.77
C THR A 102 12.93 -0.67 -3.31
N THR A 103 13.58 -0.35 -4.43
CA THR A 103 13.61 0.97 -5.06
C THR A 103 13.66 0.84 -6.59
N LEU A 104 13.64 1.97 -7.31
CA LEU A 104 13.68 2.00 -8.77
C LEU A 104 12.57 1.12 -9.37
N ARG A 105 12.89 0.28 -10.36
CA ARG A 105 11.91 -0.64 -10.98
C ARG A 105 11.31 -1.66 -10.00
N GLY A 106 11.90 -1.85 -8.83
CA GLY A 106 11.30 -2.67 -7.78
C GLY A 106 9.96 -2.14 -7.27
N VAL A 107 9.71 -0.81 -7.38
CA VAL A 107 8.42 -0.24 -6.97
C VAL A 107 7.28 -0.50 -7.96
N GLU A 108 7.57 -1.05 -9.15
CA GLU A 108 6.56 -1.50 -10.14
C GLU A 108 5.67 -2.62 -9.57
N ALA A 109 6.07 -3.27 -8.46
CA ALA A 109 5.23 -4.23 -7.74
C ALA A 109 3.90 -3.64 -7.24
N MET A 110 3.79 -2.30 -7.17
CA MET A 110 2.55 -1.61 -6.78
C MET A 110 1.45 -1.65 -7.84
N ASP A 111 1.76 -2.06 -9.07
CA ASP A 111 0.80 -2.20 -10.17
C ASP A 111 -0.24 -3.30 -9.90
N TYR A 112 0.08 -4.26 -9.02
CA TYR A 112 -0.76 -5.41 -8.72
C TYR A 112 -0.78 -5.75 -7.23
N SER A 113 -1.97 -5.80 -6.63
CA SER A 113 -2.13 -5.98 -5.18
C SER A 113 -1.53 -7.28 -4.64
N TYR A 114 -1.51 -8.37 -5.40
CA TYR A 114 -0.91 -9.61 -4.92
C TYR A 114 0.62 -9.52 -4.88
N ALA A 115 1.24 -8.80 -5.82
CA ALA A 115 2.68 -8.56 -5.77
C ALA A 115 3.05 -7.75 -4.52
N LEU A 116 2.19 -6.82 -4.09
CA LEU A 116 2.35 -6.14 -2.80
C LEU A 116 2.21 -7.08 -1.60
N MET A 117 1.28 -8.04 -1.63
CA MET A 117 1.13 -9.03 -0.55
C MET A 117 2.36 -9.92 -0.43
N ASP A 118 2.90 -10.37 -1.56
CA ASP A 118 4.07 -11.25 -1.64
C ASP A 118 5.32 -10.64 -0.99
N MET A 119 5.40 -9.30 -0.91
CA MET A 119 6.50 -8.60 -0.27
C MET A 119 6.41 -8.59 1.26
N THR A 120 5.21 -8.85 1.82
CA THR A 120 4.98 -8.81 3.27
C THR A 120 5.28 -10.15 3.91
N VAL A 121 5.60 -10.14 5.21
CA VAL A 121 5.99 -11.36 5.94
C VAL A 121 4.94 -12.46 5.80
N TYR A 122 3.65 -12.17 5.99
CA TYR A 122 2.60 -13.19 5.93
C TYR A 122 2.09 -13.50 4.52
N GLY A 123 2.69 -12.93 3.47
CA GLY A 123 2.34 -13.20 2.08
C GLY A 123 0.86 -13.00 1.78
N ARG A 124 0.31 -13.88 0.93
CA ARG A 124 -1.11 -13.90 0.56
C ARG A 124 -1.97 -14.66 1.56
N GLN A 125 -1.34 -15.37 2.50
CA GLN A 125 -1.94 -16.21 3.53
C GLN A 125 -2.71 -17.40 2.94
N GLU A 126 -2.15 -18.01 1.90
CA GLU A 126 -2.77 -19.09 1.14
C GLU A 126 -2.13 -20.44 1.49
N PRO A 127 -2.89 -21.56 1.52
CA PRO A 127 -2.38 -22.87 1.94
C PRO A 127 -1.24 -23.45 1.08
N TRP A 128 -1.03 -22.95 -0.13
CA TRP A 128 0.04 -23.41 -1.01
C TRP A 128 1.38 -22.73 -0.71
N GLU A 129 1.38 -21.62 0.02
CA GLU A 129 2.62 -20.93 0.42
C GLU A 129 3.41 -21.80 1.41
N ASP A 130 4.73 -21.86 1.22
CA ASP A 130 5.64 -22.52 2.17
C ASP A 130 5.89 -21.61 3.38
N SER A 131 4.89 -21.54 4.27
CA SER A 131 4.91 -20.68 5.46
C SER A 131 5.34 -21.43 6.72
N PRO A 132 6.09 -20.80 7.64
CA PRO A 132 6.37 -21.36 8.96
C PRO A 132 5.10 -21.79 9.71
N ALA A 133 5.26 -22.81 10.57
CA ALA A 133 4.15 -23.30 11.40
C ALA A 133 3.57 -22.17 12.26
N GLY A 134 2.23 -22.07 12.26
CA GLY A 134 1.48 -21.06 13.02
C GLY A 134 1.23 -19.75 12.27
N TRP A 135 1.74 -19.59 11.05
CA TRP A 135 1.40 -18.44 10.21
C TRP A 135 -0.03 -18.55 9.65
N PRO A 136 -0.70 -17.41 9.40
CA PRO A 136 -2.05 -17.42 8.84
C PRO A 136 -2.05 -17.98 7.42
N GLN A 137 -2.85 -19.02 7.17
CA GLN A 137 -3.04 -19.66 5.85
C GLN A 137 -4.52 -19.96 5.55
N GLN A 138 -5.39 -19.03 5.90
CA GLN A 138 -6.85 -19.23 5.85
C GLN A 138 -7.47 -18.97 4.46
N TRP A 139 -6.70 -18.46 3.49
CA TRP A 139 -7.22 -18.08 2.18
C TRP A 139 -7.12 -19.21 1.16
N VAL A 140 -8.08 -20.12 1.21
CA VAL A 140 -8.17 -21.25 0.27
C VAL A 140 -8.69 -20.77 -1.09
N MET A 141 -8.04 -21.17 -2.18
CA MET A 141 -8.64 -21.06 -3.52
C MET A 141 -9.72 -22.14 -3.66
N ASP A 142 -10.99 -21.76 -3.49
CA ASP A 142 -12.15 -22.57 -3.84
C ASP A 142 -12.74 -22.12 -5.20
N ASP A 143 -13.94 -22.62 -5.55
CA ASP A 143 -14.67 -22.26 -6.78
C ASP A 143 -14.84 -20.75 -6.98
N SER A 144 -14.71 -19.96 -5.93
CA SER A 144 -14.92 -18.52 -5.90
C SER A 144 -13.63 -17.70 -5.89
N HIS A 145 -12.48 -18.39 -5.93
CA HIS A 145 -11.14 -17.85 -5.71
C HIS A 145 -11.03 -17.18 -4.32
N ASN A 146 -9.80 -16.92 -3.90
CA ASN A 146 -9.38 -16.17 -2.70
C ASN A 146 -9.79 -14.67 -2.69
N THR A 147 -10.88 -14.31 -3.40
CA THR A 147 -11.35 -12.95 -3.71
C THR A 147 -12.67 -12.57 -3.01
N ARG A 148 -13.15 -13.41 -2.09
CA ARG A 148 -14.44 -13.22 -1.40
C ARG A 148 -14.32 -13.29 0.12
N ILE A 149 -15.19 -12.53 0.79
CA ILE A 149 -15.47 -12.63 2.23
C ILE A 149 -16.99 -12.57 2.39
N ASP A 150 -17.54 -13.35 3.33
CA ASP A 150 -18.97 -13.36 3.66
C ASP A 150 -19.88 -13.52 2.44
N GLY A 151 -19.46 -14.40 1.52
CA GLY A 151 -20.22 -14.73 0.31
C GLY A 151 -20.22 -13.64 -0.78
N ARG A 152 -19.38 -12.59 -0.70
CA ARG A 152 -19.32 -11.49 -1.68
C ARG A 152 -17.89 -11.17 -2.14
N PRO A 153 -17.68 -10.61 -3.34
CA PRO A 153 -16.38 -10.06 -3.73
C PRO A 153 -15.90 -8.99 -2.73
N ILE A 154 -14.67 -9.11 -2.26
CA ILE A 154 -14.09 -8.27 -1.19
C ILE A 154 -14.29 -6.76 -1.41
N PRO A 155 -14.11 -6.19 -2.63
CA PRO A 155 -14.27 -4.74 -2.85
C PRO A 155 -15.68 -4.21 -2.55
N GLN A 156 -16.71 -5.07 -2.59
CA GLN A 156 -18.10 -4.65 -2.35
C GLN A 156 -18.34 -4.25 -0.89
N LEU A 157 -17.61 -4.86 0.06
CA LEU A 157 -17.82 -4.65 1.48
C LEU A 157 -17.62 -3.20 1.89
N SER A 158 -16.57 -2.54 1.37
CA SER A 158 -16.33 -1.12 1.67
C SER A 158 -17.36 -0.18 1.04
N ARG A 159 -17.98 -0.56 -0.07
CA ARG A 159 -19.05 0.23 -0.72
C ARG A 159 -20.36 0.13 0.07
N LEU A 160 -20.69 -1.06 0.57
CA LEU A 160 -21.82 -1.26 1.47
C LEU A 160 -21.63 -0.51 2.79
N ALA A 161 -20.43 -0.58 3.38
CA ALA A 161 -20.10 0.19 4.58
C ALA A 161 -20.21 1.71 4.38
N ALA A 162 -19.98 2.18 3.15
CA ALA A 162 -20.18 3.58 2.75
C ALA A 162 -21.65 3.92 2.40
N GLY A 163 -22.60 3.01 2.63
CA GLY A 163 -24.03 3.22 2.41
C GLY A 163 -24.48 3.18 0.94
N ARG A 164 -23.67 2.61 0.04
CA ARG A 164 -24.08 2.44 -1.37
C ARG A 164 -25.07 1.29 -1.48
N SER A 165 -26.19 1.52 -2.18
CA SER A 165 -27.14 0.45 -2.51
C SER A 165 -26.49 -0.59 -3.43
N ASP A 166 -26.73 -1.87 -3.16
CA ASP A 166 -26.43 -2.99 -4.05
C ASP A 166 -27.65 -3.48 -4.84
N ASP A 167 -28.80 -2.82 -4.67
CA ASP A 167 -29.95 -3.02 -5.55
C ASP A 167 -29.68 -2.40 -6.92
N LEU A 168 -29.43 -3.26 -7.90
CA LEU A 168 -29.23 -2.90 -9.30
C LEU A 168 -30.52 -2.93 -10.12
N THR A 169 -31.65 -3.29 -9.50
CA THR A 169 -32.93 -3.50 -10.19
C THR A 169 -33.85 -2.28 -10.20
N GLY A 170 -33.62 -1.32 -9.30
CA GLY A 170 -34.30 -0.01 -9.30
C GLY A 170 -35.63 0.02 -8.57
#